data_AF-A0A8T6N5V1-F1
#
_entry.id   AF-A0A8T6N5V1-F1
#
_cell.length_a   1.000
_cell.length_b   1.000
_cell.length_c   1.000
_cell.angle_alpha   90.00
_cell.angle_beta   90.00
_cell.angle_gamma   90.00
#
_symmetry.space_group_name_H-M   'P 1'
#
loop_
_entity.id
_entity.type
_entity.pdbx_description
1 polymer ?
#
loop_
_entity_poly.entity_id
_entity_poly.type
_entity_poly.pdbx_seq_one_letter_code
_entity_poly.pdbx_strand_id
1 'polypeptide(L)'
;MLASYHKKFIYVKTMKTAGTSTEAWLERYCLPDNHQDYWSDVEYRELGEHSRYMTVTDSGIVGGRYHGVRLHDRYYNHMPLNEIRDRMQQDRPGMFAQCMLIANARNPWDRMVSLFWNQNKH
;
A
#
# COMPACT_ATOMS: atom_id res chain seq x y z
N MET A 1 0.85 1.65 0.40
CA MET A 1 0.13 1.49 1.68
C MET A 1 -1.26 0.99 1.32
N LEU A 2 -1.99 0.38 2.26
CA LEU A 2 -3.38 0.04 2.00
C LEU A 2 -4.23 0.16 3.27
N ALA A 3 -5.54 0.33 3.09
CA ALA A 3 -6.50 0.40 4.17
C ALA A 3 -7.76 -0.38 3.80
N SER A 4 -8.27 -1.20 4.71
CA SER A 4 -9.58 -1.85 4.55
C SER A 4 -10.57 -1.19 5.47
N TYR A 5 -11.65 -0.66 4.90
CA TYR A 5 -12.73 -0.05 5.66
C TYR A 5 -13.68 -1.08 6.27
N HIS A 6 -13.78 -2.26 5.67
CA HIS A 6 -14.59 -3.37 6.20
C HIS A 6 -13.86 -4.15 7.28
N LYS A 7 -12.58 -4.48 7.06
CA LYS A 7 -11.76 -5.23 8.03
C LYS A 7 -11.08 -4.32 9.06
N LYS A 8 -11.25 -3.01 8.95
CA LYS A 8 -10.79 -1.99 9.90
C LYS A 8 -9.30 -2.11 10.21
N PHE A 9 -8.48 -2.07 9.16
CA PHE A 9 -7.04 -2.01 9.32
C PHE A 9 -6.39 -1.06 8.32
N ILE A 10 -5.21 -0.55 8.69
CA ILE A 10 -4.31 0.22 7.83
C ILE A 10 -2.96 -0.47 7.85
N TYR A 11 -2.47 -0.84 6.67
CA TYR A 11 -1.11 -1.34 6.50
C TYR A 11 -0.14 -0.21 6.14
N VAL A 12 0.76 0.10 7.07
CA VAL A 12 1.80 1.11 6.92
C VAL A 12 3.05 0.43 6.39
N LYS A 13 3.30 0.59 5.09
CA LYS A 13 4.42 -0.06 4.43
C LYS A 13 5.74 0.67 4.71
N THR A 14 6.64 0.05 5.46
CA THR A 14 7.99 0.59 5.69
C THR A 14 9.03 0.06 4.69
N MET A 15 10.09 0.83 4.48
CA MET A 15 11.15 0.48 3.53
C MET A 15 11.92 -0.77 3.96
N LYS A 16 12.05 -1.74 3.03
CA LYS A 16 12.92 -2.93 3.13
C LYS A 16 12.58 -3.93 4.26
N THR A 17 11.30 -4.00 4.64
CA THR A 17 10.78 -4.92 5.66
C THR A 17 9.90 -6.04 5.08
N ALA A 18 10.13 -6.43 3.82
CA ALA A 18 9.28 -7.35 3.07
C ALA A 18 7.82 -6.85 2.89
N GLY A 19 7.61 -5.53 2.92
CA GLY A 19 6.25 -5.01 2.88
C GLY A 19 5.51 -5.15 1.54
N THR A 20 6.20 -5.45 0.44
CA THR A 20 5.53 -5.68 -0.86
C THR A 20 4.72 -6.97 -0.84
N SER A 21 5.24 -8.06 -0.28
CA SER A 21 4.52 -9.33 -0.24
C SER A 21 3.32 -9.26 0.71
N THR A 22 3.49 -8.65 1.89
CA THR A 22 2.37 -8.39 2.81
C THR A 22 1.28 -7.55 2.13
N GLU A 23 1.66 -6.49 1.44
CA GLU A 23 0.71 -5.61 0.76
C GLU A 23 -0.03 -6.34 -0.36
N ALA A 24 0.66 -7.12 -1.19
CA ALA A 24 0.03 -7.92 -2.24
C ALA A 24 -0.97 -8.96 -1.68
N TRP A 25 -0.68 -9.56 -0.53
CA TRP A 25 -1.58 -10.52 0.11
C TRP A 25 -2.81 -9.86 0.75
N LEU A 26 -2.64 -8.67 1.35
CA LEU A 26 -3.73 -7.93 2.00
C LEU A 26 -4.65 -7.19 1.03
N GLU A 27 -4.18 -6.90 -0.18
CA GLU A 27 -4.85 -6.05 -1.18
C GLU A 27 -6.32 -6.40 -1.43
N ARG A 28 -6.65 -7.70 -1.53
CA ARG A 28 -8.02 -8.20 -1.75
C ARG A 28 -9.03 -7.74 -0.70
N TYR A 29 -8.58 -7.41 0.51
CA TYR A 29 -9.47 -6.93 1.58
C TYR A 29 -9.74 -5.42 1.50
N CYS A 30 -9.01 -4.71 0.64
CA CYS A 30 -9.09 -3.26 0.46
C CYS A 30 -9.86 -2.87 -0.80
N LEU A 31 -10.33 -3.86 -1.56
CA LEU A 31 -11.10 -3.70 -2.79
C LEU A 31 -12.52 -4.29 -2.60
N PRO A 32 -13.47 -3.92 -3.46
CA PRO A 32 -14.80 -4.52 -3.50
C PRO A 32 -14.76 -6.03 -3.77
N ASP A 33 -15.84 -6.76 -3.48
CA ASP A 33 -15.88 -8.22 -3.67
C ASP A 33 -15.61 -8.63 -5.12
N ASN A 34 -16.06 -7.81 -6.10
CA ASN A 34 -15.72 -7.93 -7.52
C ASN A 34 -14.34 -7.35 -7.86
N HIS A 35 -13.36 -7.46 -6.95
CA HIS A 35 -12.00 -6.95 -7.11
C HIS A 35 -11.29 -7.44 -8.38
N GLN A 36 -11.70 -8.57 -8.97
CA GLN A 36 -11.20 -9.01 -10.28
C GLN A 36 -11.37 -7.93 -11.37
N ASP A 37 -12.41 -7.11 -11.30
CA ASP A 37 -12.63 -6.00 -12.24
C ASP A 37 -11.59 -4.87 -12.08
N TYR A 38 -10.90 -4.84 -10.93
CA TYR A 38 -9.82 -3.91 -10.62
C TYR A 38 -8.43 -4.52 -10.87
N TRP A 39 -8.38 -5.79 -11.26
CA TRP A 39 -7.15 -6.54 -11.56
C TRP A 39 -7.15 -6.85 -13.05
N SER A 40 -6.75 -5.90 -13.89
CA SER A 40 -6.61 -6.24 -15.31
C SER A 40 -5.30 -6.99 -15.56
N ASP A 41 -5.39 -8.12 -16.25
CA ASP A 41 -4.21 -8.87 -16.72
C ASP A 41 -3.31 -8.00 -17.61
N VAL A 42 -3.91 -6.99 -18.26
CA VAL A 42 -3.23 -5.97 -19.06
C VAL A 42 -2.33 -5.10 -18.17
N GLU A 43 -2.86 -4.52 -17.08
CA GLU A 43 -2.05 -3.75 -16.13
C GLU A 43 -0.95 -4.61 -15.48
N TYR A 44 -1.23 -5.87 -15.18
CA TYR A 44 -0.21 -6.77 -14.64
C TYR A 44 0.96 -6.99 -15.61
N ARG A 45 0.66 -7.19 -16.90
CA ARG A 45 1.68 -7.38 -17.95
C ARG A 45 2.41 -6.10 -18.31
N GLU A 46 1.72 -4.97 -18.30
CA GLU A 46 2.28 -3.68 -18.70
C GLU A 46 3.08 -3.00 -17.58
N LEU A 47 2.60 -3.08 -16.34
CA LEU A 47 3.25 -2.45 -15.19
C LEU A 47 4.23 -3.38 -14.47
N GLY A 48 4.15 -4.68 -14.70
CA GLY A 48 4.97 -5.69 -14.06
C GLY A 48 4.44 -6.16 -12.71
N GLU A 49 5.04 -7.24 -12.21
CA GLU A 49 4.61 -7.93 -11.00
C GLU A 49 4.56 -6.99 -9.79
N HIS A 50 3.47 -7.10 -9.03
CA HIS A 50 3.14 -6.23 -7.90
C HIS A 50 2.93 -4.75 -8.24
N SER A 51 3.14 -4.23 -9.44
CA SER A 51 2.80 -2.82 -9.71
C SER A 51 1.29 -2.58 -9.57
N ARG A 52 0.91 -1.43 -9.00
CA ARG A 52 -0.49 -1.04 -8.80
C ARG A 52 -0.65 0.46 -8.99
N TYR A 53 -1.70 0.88 -9.68
CA TYR A 53 -2.17 2.25 -9.58
C TYR A 53 -2.84 2.48 -8.23
N MET A 54 -2.97 3.75 -7.85
CA MET A 54 -3.81 4.11 -6.72
C MET A 54 -5.27 3.77 -7.03
N THR A 55 -5.92 3.07 -6.11
CA THR A 55 -7.35 2.74 -6.17
C THR A 55 -7.99 3.08 -4.84
N VAL A 56 -9.04 3.89 -4.88
CA VAL A 56 -9.84 4.25 -3.70
C VAL A 56 -11.28 3.90 -3.99
N THR A 57 -11.89 3.12 -3.11
CA THR A 57 -13.29 2.66 -3.21
C THR A 57 -13.97 2.77 -1.85
N ASP A 58 -15.27 2.50 -1.80
CA ASP A 58 -15.98 2.39 -0.52
C ASP A 58 -15.49 1.24 0.36
N SER A 59 -14.77 0.28 -0.21
CA SER A 59 -14.21 -0.88 0.50
C SER A 59 -12.84 -0.59 1.13
N GLY A 60 -12.08 0.35 0.58
CA GLY A 60 -10.74 0.65 1.07
C GLY A 60 -9.89 1.50 0.14
N ILE A 61 -8.60 1.52 0.46
CA ILE A 61 -7.54 2.21 -0.26
C ILE A 61 -6.47 1.19 -0.63
N VAL A 62 -6.04 1.20 -1.89
CA VAL A 62 -4.78 0.61 -2.37
C VAL A 62 -3.95 1.77 -2.91
N GLY A 63 -2.82 2.05 -2.25
CA GLY A 63 -1.92 3.11 -2.71
C GLY A 63 -1.09 2.68 -3.92
N GLY A 64 -0.73 3.64 -4.77
CA GLY A 64 0.14 3.40 -5.93
C GLY A 64 1.47 2.75 -5.53
N ARG A 65 1.95 1.82 -6.36
CA ARG A 65 3.17 1.03 -6.11
C ARG A 65 3.94 0.72 -7.39
N TYR A 66 5.28 0.77 -7.28
CA TYR A 66 6.23 0.53 -8.37
C TYR A 66 5.90 1.38 -9.60
N HIS A 67 5.73 0.76 -10.76
CA HIS A 67 5.48 1.45 -12.03
C HIS A 67 4.07 2.07 -12.12
N GLY A 68 3.18 1.75 -11.17
CA GLY A 68 1.86 2.36 -11.08
C GLY A 68 1.78 3.64 -10.24
N VAL A 69 2.88 4.11 -9.63
CA VAL A 69 2.88 5.38 -8.88
C VAL A 69 2.78 6.56 -9.86
N ARG A 70 1.84 7.48 -9.65
CA ARG A 70 1.70 8.72 -10.41
C ARG A 70 2.07 9.94 -9.56
N LEU A 71 2.51 11.03 -10.22
CA LEU A 71 2.98 12.26 -9.57
C LEU A 71 1.98 12.86 -8.58
N HIS A 72 0.68 12.69 -8.84
CA HIS A 72 -0.41 13.27 -8.04
C HIS A 72 -1.19 12.22 -7.23
N ASP A 73 -0.61 11.04 -7.00
CA ASP A 73 -1.26 10.01 -6.18
C ASP A 73 -1.46 10.51 -4.75
N ARG A 74 -2.71 10.50 -4.31
CA ARG A 74 -3.10 10.83 -2.92
C ARG A 74 -2.79 9.71 -1.94
N TYR A 75 -2.52 8.50 -2.40
CA TYR A 75 -2.07 7.38 -1.57
C TYR A 75 -0.98 6.61 -2.33
N TYR A 76 0.18 6.44 -1.71
CA TYR A 76 1.37 5.87 -2.35
C TYR A 76 2.14 4.92 -1.40
N ASN A 77 3.07 4.14 -1.94
CA ASN A 77 3.95 3.26 -1.17
C ASN A 77 4.87 4.06 -0.22
N HIS A 78 5.10 3.57 1.00
CA HIS A 78 5.95 4.25 1.98
C HIS A 78 5.47 5.63 2.47
N MET A 79 4.20 5.95 2.24
CA MET A 79 3.57 7.14 2.80
C MET A 79 3.70 7.18 4.34
N PRO A 80 4.12 8.32 4.92
CA PRO A 80 4.16 8.53 6.37
C PRO A 80 2.79 8.39 7.04
N LEU A 81 2.75 7.87 8.27
CA LEU A 81 1.50 7.61 8.99
C LEU A 81 0.68 8.88 9.29
N ASN A 82 1.34 10.00 9.58
CA ASN A 82 0.66 11.28 9.79
C ASN A 82 -0.07 11.73 8.50
N GLU A 83 0.57 11.57 7.34
CA GLU A 83 -0.04 11.89 6.05
C GLU A 83 -1.20 10.97 5.71
N ILE A 84 -1.09 9.66 6.00
CA ILE A 84 -2.20 8.71 5.89
C ILE A 84 -3.38 9.16 6.75
N ARG A 85 -3.12 9.49 8.02
CA ARG A 85 -4.15 9.94 8.96
C ARG A 85 -4.86 11.20 8.45
N ASP A 86 -4.10 12.21 8.07
CA ASP A 86 -4.64 13.51 7.69
C ASP A 86 -5.49 13.39 6.40
N ARG A 87 -5.02 12.61 5.42
CA ARG A 87 -5.76 12.34 4.18
C ARG A 87 -7.00 11.48 4.40
N MET A 88 -6.88 10.42 5.19
CA MET A 88 -8.05 9.58 5.53
C MET A 88 -9.09 10.36 6.32
N GLN A 89 -8.68 11.28 7.20
CA GLN A 89 -9.62 12.13 7.93
C GLN A 89 -10.35 13.12 7.02
N GLN A 90 -9.72 13.57 5.93
CA GLN A 90 -10.37 14.37 4.89
C GLN A 90 -11.33 13.54 4.04
N ASP A 91 -10.91 12.33 3.63
CA ASP A 91 -11.66 11.49 2.68
C ASP A 91 -12.79 10.73 3.35
N ARG A 92 -12.57 10.25 4.57
CA ARG A 92 -13.53 9.46 5.34
C ARG A 92 -13.39 9.74 6.84
N PRO A 93 -13.97 10.85 7.34
CA PRO A 93 -13.84 11.29 8.72
C PRO A 93 -14.11 10.17 9.74
N GLY A 94 -13.23 10.04 10.74
CA GLY A 94 -13.38 9.07 11.83
C GLY A 94 -13.02 7.62 11.47
N MET A 95 -12.78 7.29 10.19
CA MET A 95 -12.41 5.93 9.78
C MET A 95 -11.03 5.53 10.32
N PHE A 96 -10.06 6.45 10.31
CA PHE A 96 -8.70 6.17 10.79
C PHE A 96 -8.68 5.67 12.23
N ALA A 97 -9.47 6.29 13.12
CA ALA A 97 -9.53 5.93 14.54
C ALA A 97 -10.15 4.55 14.80
N GLN A 98 -10.89 3.99 13.83
CA GLN A 98 -11.48 2.65 13.93
C GLN A 98 -10.53 1.57 13.44
N CYS A 99 -9.44 1.93 12.75
CA CYS A 99 -8.56 0.98 12.10
C CYS A 99 -7.41 0.57 13.03
N MET A 100 -7.12 -0.74 13.05
CA MET A 100 -5.87 -1.26 13.59
C MET A 100 -4.71 -0.91 12.65
N LEU A 101 -3.60 -0.40 13.20
CA LEU A 101 -2.38 -0.16 12.44
C LEU A 101 -1.52 -1.42 12.40
N ILE A 102 -1.09 -1.79 11.20
CA ILE A 102 -0.24 -2.97 10.96
C ILE A 102 0.98 -2.52 10.17
N ALA A 103 2.16 -3.00 10.57
CA ALA A 103 3.40 -2.78 9.82
C ALA A 103 4.33 -3.99 9.97
N ASN A 104 5.15 -4.25 8.95
CA ASN A 104 6.22 -5.22 9.07
C ASN A 104 7.42 -4.59 9.80
N ALA A 105 7.94 -5.29 10.80
CA ALA A 105 9.24 -4.99 11.40
C ALA A 105 10.33 -5.89 10.81
N ARG A 106 11.57 -5.42 10.82
CA ARG A 106 12.77 -6.22 10.48
C ARG A 106 13.90 -5.79 11.42
N ASN A 107 14.82 -6.69 11.71
CA ASN A 107 16.07 -6.35 12.38
C ASN A 107 16.71 -5.12 11.70
N PRO A 108 17.12 -4.08 12.47
CA PRO A 108 17.65 -2.84 11.90
C PRO A 108 18.87 -3.03 11.01
N TRP A 109 19.78 -3.94 11.35
CA TRP A 109 20.99 -4.24 10.59
C TRP A 109 20.66 -4.91 9.26
N ASP A 110 19.79 -5.93 9.27
CA ASP A 110 19.35 -6.60 8.06
C ASP A 110 18.59 -5.66 7.12
N ARG A 111 17.79 -4.74 7.70
CA ARG A 111 17.08 -3.71 6.95
C ARG A 111 18.08 -2.78 6.26
N MET A 112 19.13 -2.36 6.96
CA MET A 112 20.19 -1.49 6.42
C MET A 112 20.95 -2.16 5.29
N VAL A 113 21.40 -3.41 5.48
CA VAL A 113 22.07 -4.19 4.43
C VAL A 113 21.17 -4.34 3.21
N SER A 114 19.89 -4.69 3.41
CA SER A 114 18.93 -4.79 2.33
C SER A 114 18.69 -3.46 1.59
N LEU A 115 18.72 -2.34 2.31
CA LEU A 115 18.60 -1.00 1.72
C LEU A 115 19.83 -0.65 0.89
N PHE A 116 21.03 -0.88 1.42
CA PHE A 116 22.30 -0.63 0.74
C PHE A 116 22.34 -1.34 -0.61
N TRP A 117 22.12 -2.67 -0.63
CA TRP A 117 22.13 -3.42 -1.88
C TRP A 117 21.02 -3.01 -2.85
N ASN A 118 19.87 -2.54 -2.34
CA ASN A 118 18.79 -2.07 -3.19
C ASN A 118 19.10 -0.74 -3.89
N GLN A 119 19.83 0.15 -3.22
CA GLN A 119 20.21 1.46 -3.77
C GLN A 119 21.39 1.37 -4.75
N ASN A 120 22.19 0.31 -4.65
CA ASN A 120 23.38 0.08 -5.47
C ASN A 120 23.17 -1.02 -6.54
N LYS A 121 21.91 -1.31 -6.92
CA LYS A 121 21.65 -2.16 -8.08
C LYS A 121 21.98 -1.37 -9.35
N HIS A 122 22.95 -1.84 -10.12
CA HIS A 122 23.26 -1.38 -11.47
C HIS A 122 22.29 -1.98 -12.48
#